data_AF-A0A366HIV9-F1
#
_entry.id   AF-A0A366HIV9-F1
#
_cell.length_a   1.000
_cell.length_b   1.000
_cell.length_c   1.000
_cell.angle_alpha   90.00
_cell.angle_beta   90.00
_cell.angle_gamma   90.00
#
_symmetry.space_group_name_H-M   'P 1'
#
loop_
_entity.id
_entity.type
_entity.pdbx_description
1 polymer ?
#
loop_
_entity_poly.entity_id
_entity_poly.type
_entity_poly.pdbx_seq_one_letter_code
_entity_poly.pdbx_strand_id
1 'polypeptide(L)'
;MHWIHYLETNPEVKTFDFTSECDWDGDHLWVVDVILSNGTRINHQVGRGAEENGELIALQKGSWKDQASRLENRVFTDDDLQPFVKSSLHWLKAIGFAAALRNYEYPHQALILLEYFKQYKNGNLGQILKDLNVCEHEPAVILGLVARLAIKGHIQLDLADGSFGYRTRWIWSVKEY
;
A
#
# COMPACT_ATOMS: atom_id res chain seq x y z
N MET A 1 -0.91 -6.81 -8.37
CA MET A 1 -0.29 -5.46 -8.44
C MET A 1 -1.19 -4.41 -7.83
N HIS A 2 -2.47 -4.37 -8.23
CA HIS A 2 -3.48 -3.47 -7.65
C HIS A 2 -3.45 -3.41 -6.11
N TRP A 3 -3.56 -4.57 -5.45
CA TRP A 3 -3.52 -4.65 -3.98
C TRP A 3 -2.30 -3.95 -3.38
N ILE A 4 -1.10 -4.22 -3.89
CA ILE A 4 0.12 -3.66 -3.32
C ILE A 4 0.15 -2.13 -3.52
N HIS A 5 0.00 -1.67 -4.76
CA HIS A 5 0.23 -0.27 -5.09
C HIS A 5 -0.91 0.65 -4.63
N TYR A 6 -2.16 0.28 -4.90
CA TYR A 6 -3.31 1.16 -4.69
C TYR A 6 -4.00 0.97 -3.33
N LEU A 7 -3.78 -0.19 -2.67
CA LEU A 7 -4.43 -0.51 -1.39
C LEU A 7 -3.41 -0.54 -0.23
N GLU A 8 -2.51 -1.53 -0.23
CA GLU A 8 -1.65 -1.85 0.93
C GLU A 8 -0.61 -0.76 1.21
N THR A 9 -0.01 -0.19 0.17
CA THR A 9 1.07 0.82 0.31
C THR A 9 0.57 2.26 0.17
N ASN A 10 -0.74 2.44 0.02
CA ASN A 10 -1.36 3.76 -0.06
C ASN A 10 -1.72 4.26 1.36
N PRO A 11 -1.05 5.31 1.88
CA PRO A 11 -1.31 5.81 3.24
C PRO A 11 -2.70 6.42 3.43
N GLU A 12 -3.38 6.76 2.33
CA GLU A 12 -4.75 7.26 2.37
C GLU A 12 -5.77 6.14 2.58
N VAL A 13 -5.41 4.87 2.36
CA VAL A 13 -6.31 3.73 2.54
C VAL A 13 -6.29 3.29 3.99
N LYS A 14 -7.47 3.29 4.63
CA LYS A 14 -7.65 2.83 6.01
C LYS A 14 -7.91 1.33 6.08
N THR A 15 -8.80 0.83 5.24
CA THR A 15 -9.16 -0.59 5.14
C THR A 15 -9.80 -0.86 3.79
N PHE A 16 -9.78 -2.12 3.37
CA PHE A 16 -10.44 -2.58 2.16
C PHE A 16 -10.94 -4.01 2.32
N ASP A 17 -11.92 -4.40 1.51
CA ASP A 17 -12.46 -5.76 1.47
C ASP A 17 -12.77 -6.18 0.02
N PHE A 18 -12.47 -7.44 -0.29
CA PHE A 18 -12.79 -8.02 -1.59
C PHE A 18 -14.22 -8.56 -1.52
N THR A 19 -15.15 -7.86 -2.17
CA THR A 19 -16.59 -8.06 -1.96
C THR A 19 -17.24 -8.99 -2.97
N SER A 20 -16.61 -9.21 -4.13
CA SER A 20 -17.07 -10.20 -5.11
C SER A 20 -16.01 -10.49 -6.18
N GLU A 21 -16.03 -11.73 -6.65
CA GLU A 21 -15.50 -12.14 -7.95
C GLU A 21 -16.72 -12.28 -8.86
N CYS A 22 -16.84 -11.41 -9.86
CA CYS A 22 -17.87 -11.55 -10.88
C CYS A 22 -17.24 -12.24 -12.08
N ASP A 23 -17.63 -13.50 -12.31
CA ASP A 23 -17.37 -14.20 -13.56
C ASP A 23 -18.37 -13.70 -14.60
N TRP A 24 -18.00 -12.66 -15.35
CA TRP A 24 -18.73 -12.29 -16.55
C TRP A 24 -18.00 -12.85 -17.76
N ASP A 25 -18.63 -13.84 -18.39
CA ASP A 25 -18.25 -14.37 -19.70
C ASP A 25 -16.75 -14.73 -19.86
N GLY A 26 -16.17 -15.34 -18.82
CA GLY A 26 -14.78 -15.79 -18.82
C GLY A 26 -13.73 -14.77 -18.37
N ASP A 27 -14.14 -13.51 -18.14
CA ASP A 27 -13.27 -12.49 -17.55
C ASP A 27 -13.55 -12.31 -16.06
N HIS A 28 -12.49 -12.52 -15.26
CA HIS A 28 -12.53 -12.35 -13.80
C HIS A 28 -12.50 -10.86 -13.43
N LEU A 29 -13.64 -10.30 -13.05
CA LEU A 29 -13.75 -8.96 -12.50
C LEU A 29 -13.72 -9.00 -10.96
N TRP A 30 -12.78 -8.26 -10.37
CA TRP A 30 -12.68 -8.12 -8.92
C TRP A 30 -13.25 -6.78 -8.46
N VAL A 31 -14.10 -6.82 -7.44
CA VAL A 31 -14.68 -5.62 -6.81
C VAL A 31 -14.14 -5.48 -5.39
N VAL A 32 -13.49 -4.36 -5.12
CA VAL A 32 -12.86 -4.06 -3.83
C VAL A 32 -13.50 -2.82 -3.22
N ASP A 33 -14.11 -2.98 -2.06
CA ASP A 33 -14.61 -1.88 -1.26
C ASP A 33 -13.45 -1.24 -0.48
N VAL A 34 -13.24 0.06 -0.63
CA VAL A 34 -12.09 0.79 -0.06
C VAL A 34 -12.61 1.92 0.81
N ILE A 35 -12.13 1.97 2.05
CA ILE A 35 -12.39 3.08 2.97
C ILE A 35 -11.10 3.86 3.15
N LEU A 36 -11.13 5.14 2.81
CA LEU A 36 -10.02 6.06 3.02
C LEU A 36 -9.95 6.54 4.48
N SER A 37 -8.78 7.02 4.88
CA SER A 37 -8.49 7.58 6.20
C SER A 37 -9.37 8.78 6.55
N ASN A 38 -9.86 9.53 5.55
CA ASN A 38 -10.82 10.62 5.73
C ASN A 38 -12.29 10.14 5.86
N GLY A 39 -12.54 8.83 5.84
CA GLY A 39 -13.89 8.23 5.92
C GLY A 39 -14.62 8.10 4.58
N THR A 40 -14.03 8.57 3.48
CA THR A 40 -14.60 8.41 2.14
C THR A 40 -14.57 6.94 1.74
N ARG A 41 -15.68 6.45 1.19
CA ARG A 41 -15.80 5.09 0.67
C ARG A 41 -15.75 5.13 -0.86
N ILE A 42 -14.88 4.33 -1.45
CA ILE A 42 -14.60 4.23 -2.89
C ILE A 42 -14.68 2.76 -3.28
N ASN A 43 -15.21 2.47 -4.45
CA ASN A 43 -15.20 1.13 -5.01
C ASN A 43 -14.13 1.01 -6.09
N HIS A 44 -13.24 0.02 -6.00
CA HIS A 44 -12.26 -0.30 -7.02
C HIS A 44 -12.74 -1.51 -7.82
N GLN A 45 -12.80 -1.38 -9.14
CA GLN A 45 -13.07 -2.48 -10.07
C GLN A 45 -11.77 -2.82 -10.80
N VAL A 46 -11.38 -4.09 -10.80
CA VAL A 46 -10.12 -4.56 -11.39
C VAL A 46 -10.41 -5.68 -12.39
N GLY A 47 -10.05 -5.48 -13.66
CA GLY A 47 -10.27 -6.45 -14.72
C GLY A 47 -9.33 -6.24 -15.92
N ARG A 48 -9.49 -7.02 -16.99
CA ARG A 48 -8.71 -6.85 -18.23
C ARG A 48 -9.19 -5.61 -19.01
N GLY A 49 -8.25 -4.89 -19.63
CA GLY A 49 -8.56 -3.84 -20.59
C GLY A 49 -9.09 -4.46 -21.89
N ALA A 50 -10.05 -3.79 -22.55
CA ALA A 50 -10.81 -4.34 -23.68
C ALA A 50 -9.96 -4.91 -24.82
N GLU A 51 -10.40 -6.05 -25.38
CA GLU A 51 -9.92 -6.53 -26.68
C GLU A 51 -10.43 -5.63 -27.82
N GLU A 52 -9.69 -5.67 -28.93
CA GLU A 52 -9.61 -4.77 -30.10
C GLU A 52 -10.91 -4.51 -30.91
N ASN A 53 -12.10 -4.81 -30.40
CA ASN A 53 -13.38 -4.71 -31.11
C ASN A 53 -14.39 -3.70 -30.52
N GLY A 54 -13.91 -2.67 -29.82
CA GLY A 54 -14.69 -1.44 -29.60
C GLY A 54 -15.86 -1.53 -28.61
N GLU A 55 -16.11 -2.68 -28.00
CA GLU A 55 -16.93 -2.76 -26.79
C GLU A 55 -15.98 -2.75 -25.59
N LEU A 56 -15.82 -1.58 -24.97
CA LEU A 56 -15.50 -1.50 -23.55
C LEU A 56 -16.45 -2.47 -22.86
N ILE A 57 -15.96 -3.63 -22.42
CA ILE A 57 -16.74 -4.51 -21.53
C ILE A 57 -17.28 -3.56 -20.49
N ALA A 58 -18.61 -3.45 -20.48
CA ALA A 58 -19.30 -2.46 -19.69
C ALA A 58 -19.03 -2.78 -18.22
N LEU A 59 -17.92 -2.28 -17.67
CA LEU A 59 -17.69 -2.08 -16.25
C LEU A 59 -18.84 -1.20 -15.82
N GLN A 60 -19.93 -1.85 -15.41
CA GLN A 60 -21.25 -1.26 -15.54
C GLN A 60 -21.33 0.01 -14.68
N LYS A 61 -21.51 1.12 -15.38
CA LYS A 61 -22.21 2.32 -14.89
C LYS A 61 -23.68 2.05 -14.54
N GLY A 62 -24.13 0.80 -14.47
CA GLY A 62 -25.45 0.48 -13.94
C GLY A 62 -25.79 -1.00 -13.93
N SER A 63 -25.84 -1.60 -12.73
CA SER A 63 -27.05 -2.23 -12.20
C SER A 63 -26.82 -2.83 -10.80
N TRP A 64 -26.25 -2.06 -9.86
CA TRP A 64 -26.54 -2.24 -8.44
C TRP A 64 -27.68 -1.27 -8.08
N LYS A 65 -28.88 -1.58 -8.59
CA LYS A 65 -30.13 -0.96 -8.12
C LYS A 65 -30.45 -1.53 -6.74
N ASP A 66 -29.64 -1.16 -5.76
CA ASP A 66 -30.09 -0.86 -4.39
C ASP A 66 -28.89 -0.34 -3.57
N GLN A 67 -29.07 0.86 -3.01
CA GLN A 67 -28.21 1.56 -2.03
C GLN A 67 -26.89 2.25 -2.47
N ALA A 68 -26.39 2.13 -3.70
CA ALA A 68 -25.08 2.68 -4.11
C ALA A 68 -25.08 4.11 -4.70
N SER A 69 -26.09 4.94 -4.44
CA SER A 69 -26.15 6.32 -4.96
C SER A 69 -25.27 7.27 -4.15
N ARG A 70 -23.93 7.22 -4.36
CA ARG A 70 -22.90 8.28 -4.14
C ARG A 70 -21.45 7.77 -4.04
N LEU A 71 -21.18 6.48 -4.21
CA LEU A 71 -19.82 5.94 -4.10
C LEU A 71 -19.01 6.28 -5.35
N GLU A 72 -17.82 6.85 -5.17
CA GLU A 72 -16.85 7.03 -6.24
C GLU A 72 -16.40 5.64 -6.73
N ASN A 73 -16.54 5.37 -8.03
CA ASN A 73 -16.10 4.12 -8.64
C ASN A 73 -14.81 4.38 -9.43
N ARG A 74 -13.75 3.62 -9.17
CA ARG A 74 -12.48 3.65 -9.90
C ARG A 74 -12.25 2.32 -10.59
N VAL A 75 -11.90 2.38 -11.86
CA VAL A 75 -11.59 1.22 -12.69
C VAL A 75 -10.09 1.12 -12.85
N PHE A 76 -9.56 -0.09 -12.76
CA PHE A 76 -8.16 -0.42 -13.02
C PHE A 76 -8.08 -1.58 -14.01
N THR A 77 -7.33 -1.37 -15.08
CA THR A 77 -7.05 -2.35 -16.13
C THR A 77 -5.59 -2.81 -16.05
N ASP A 78 -5.23 -3.83 -16.83
CA ASP A 78 -3.82 -4.27 -16.92
C ASP A 78 -2.89 -3.14 -17.37
N ASP A 79 -3.33 -2.25 -18.27
CA ASP A 79 -2.56 -1.09 -18.74
C ASP A 79 -2.28 -0.10 -17.60
N ASP A 80 -3.23 0.07 -16.67
CA ASP A 80 -3.05 0.91 -15.48
C ASP A 80 -2.07 0.29 -14.49
N LEU A 81 -2.03 -1.05 -14.41
CA LEU A 81 -1.23 -1.79 -13.43
C LEU A 81 0.20 -2.07 -13.92
N GLN A 82 0.40 -2.22 -15.22
CA GLN A 82 1.66 -2.62 -15.83
C GLN A 82 2.85 -1.72 -15.42
N PRO A 83 2.72 -0.37 -15.39
CA PRO A 83 3.81 0.51 -14.97
C PRO A 83 4.28 0.28 -13.53
N PHE A 84 3.41 -0.23 -12.66
CA PHE A 84 3.68 -0.38 -11.23
C PHE A 84 4.10 -1.80 -10.82
N VAL A 85 4.21 -2.73 -11.77
CA VAL A 85 4.59 -4.13 -11.49
C VAL A 85 5.93 -4.19 -10.75
N LYS A 86 6.96 -3.54 -11.30
CA LYS A 86 8.32 -3.59 -10.74
C LYS A 86 8.37 -2.99 -9.33
N SER A 87 7.83 -1.79 -9.15
CA SER A 87 7.82 -1.11 -7.84
C SER A 87 7.02 -1.90 -6.79
N SER A 88 5.89 -2.49 -7.20
CA SER A 88 5.08 -3.33 -6.31
C SER A 88 5.83 -4.58 -5.83
N LEU A 89 6.60 -5.22 -6.70
CA LEU A 89 7.43 -6.38 -6.32
C LEU A 89 8.50 -6.00 -5.28
N HIS A 90 9.09 -4.81 -5.37
CA HIS A 90 10.08 -4.35 -4.40
C HIS A 90 9.48 -4.11 -2.99
N TRP A 91 8.17 -3.84 -2.90
CA TRP A 91 7.44 -3.69 -1.65
C TRP A 91 7.15 -4.99 -0.92
N LEU A 92 7.12 -6.14 -1.61
CA LEU A 92 6.72 -7.43 -1.03
C LEU A 92 7.47 -7.76 0.26
N LYS A 93 8.79 -7.50 0.28
CA LYS A 93 9.61 -7.78 1.47
C LYS A 93 9.29 -6.86 2.64
N ALA A 94 9.02 -5.57 2.39
CA ALA A 94 8.60 -4.63 3.42
C ALA A 94 7.23 -5.02 3.99
N ILE A 95 6.28 -5.37 3.12
CA ILE A 95 4.95 -5.86 3.51
C ILE A 95 5.08 -7.13 4.37
N GLY A 96 5.94 -8.07 3.99
CA GLY A 96 6.22 -9.27 4.78
C GLY A 96 6.68 -8.97 6.21
N PHE A 97 7.64 -8.05 6.38
CA PHE A 97 8.07 -7.62 7.71
C PHE A 97 6.96 -6.91 8.50
N ALA A 98 6.18 -6.04 7.87
CA ALA A 98 5.06 -5.35 8.52
C ALA A 98 3.94 -6.32 8.96
N ALA A 99 3.65 -7.32 8.12
CA ALA A 99 2.64 -8.34 8.37
C ALA A 99 3.05 -9.31 9.49
N ALA A 100 4.34 -9.64 9.60
CA ALA A 100 4.85 -10.47 10.70
C ALA A 100 4.56 -9.88 12.08
N LEU A 101 4.41 -8.55 12.16
CA LEU A 101 4.09 -7.85 13.42
C LEU A 101 2.58 -7.66 13.64
N ARG A 102 1.68 -8.07 12.73
CA ARG A 102 0.25 -7.65 12.68
C ARG A 102 -0.50 -7.69 14.01
N ASN A 103 -0.22 -8.70 14.85
CA ASN A 103 -0.91 -8.92 16.12
C ASN A 103 -0.16 -8.33 17.34
N TYR A 104 0.89 -7.56 17.09
CA TYR A 104 1.76 -6.99 18.11
C TYR A 104 1.88 -5.48 17.94
N GLU A 105 1.77 -4.79 19.07
CA GLU A 105 1.95 -3.35 19.19
C GLU A 105 3.31 -3.03 19.81
N TYR A 106 4.00 -2.06 19.22
CA TYR A 106 5.32 -1.61 19.66
C TYR A 106 5.34 -0.07 19.76
N PRO A 107 4.47 0.53 20.60
CA PRO A 107 4.28 1.97 20.61
C PRO A 107 5.56 2.72 21.00
N HIS A 108 6.33 2.19 21.96
CA HIS A 108 7.58 2.81 22.39
C HIS A 108 8.64 2.83 21.28
N GLN A 109 8.84 1.70 20.60
CA GLN A 109 9.80 1.58 19.51
C GLN A 109 9.37 2.40 18.28
N ALA A 110 8.06 2.47 18.02
CA ALA A 110 7.52 3.34 16.98
C ALA A 110 7.81 4.82 17.27
N LEU A 111 7.68 5.26 18.53
CA LEU A 111 8.03 6.63 18.94
C LEU A 111 9.53 6.91 18.77
N ILE A 112 10.40 6.00 19.21
CA ILE A 112 11.86 6.12 19.01
C ILE A 112 12.20 6.26 17.52
N LEU A 113 11.58 5.45 16.65
CA LEU A 113 11.78 5.55 15.21
C LEU A 113 11.26 6.86 14.63
N LEU A 114 10.11 7.34 15.07
CA LEU A 114 9.57 8.64 14.63
C LEU A 114 10.49 9.80 15.05
N GLU A 115 11.02 9.78 16.27
CA GLU A 115 12.00 10.76 16.75
C GLU A 115 13.29 10.70 15.93
N TYR A 116 13.80 9.48 15.68
CA TYR A 116 14.95 9.26 14.81
C TYR A 116 14.73 9.86 13.42
N PHE A 117 13.60 9.53 12.77
CA PHE A 117 13.31 10.07 11.43
C PHE A 117 13.14 11.58 11.43
N LYS A 118 12.51 12.14 12.47
CA LYS A 118 12.36 13.59 12.64
C LYS A 118 13.70 14.28 12.84
N GLN A 119 14.66 13.65 13.51
CA GLN A 119 15.99 14.20 13.76
C GLN A 119 16.87 14.14 12.50
N TYR A 120 16.97 12.97 11.85
CA TYR A 120 17.91 12.76 10.74
C TYR A 120 17.35 13.15 9.37
N LYS A 121 16.01 13.20 9.22
CA LYS A 121 15.25 13.58 8.00
C LYS A 121 15.44 12.70 6.77
N ASN A 122 16.58 12.04 6.60
CA ASN A 122 16.84 11.07 5.54
C ASN A 122 17.96 10.11 5.96
N GLY A 123 18.11 9.01 5.24
CA GLY A 123 19.19 8.05 5.46
C GLY A 123 18.96 6.73 4.74
N ASN A 124 19.57 5.66 5.25
CA ASN A 124 19.30 4.29 4.84
C ASN A 124 19.02 3.38 6.04
N LEU A 125 18.39 2.23 5.79
CA LEU A 125 17.99 1.32 6.87
C LEU A 125 19.18 0.73 7.64
N GLY A 126 20.32 0.55 7.00
CA GLY A 126 21.55 0.09 7.63
C GLY A 126 22.11 1.07 8.66
N GLN A 127 21.83 2.37 8.54
CA GLN A 127 22.18 3.36 9.55
C GLN A 127 21.29 3.25 10.78
N ILE A 128 19.98 3.07 10.59
CA ILE A 128 19.02 2.82 11.68
C ILE A 128 19.45 1.59 12.48
N LEU A 129 19.82 0.52 11.77
CA LEU A 129 20.21 -0.75 12.38
C LEU A 129 21.56 -0.72 13.12
N LYS A 130 22.34 0.35 12.95
CA LYS A 130 23.60 0.57 13.67
C LYS A 130 23.45 1.52 14.86
N ASP A 131 22.33 2.23 14.96
CA ASP A 131 22.08 3.13 16.08
C ASP A 131 21.64 2.30 17.30
N LEU A 132 22.47 2.36 18.35
CA LEU A 132 22.23 1.61 19.59
C LEU A 132 20.95 2.05 20.30
N ASN A 133 20.52 3.31 20.15
CA ASN A 133 19.29 3.81 20.75
C ASN A 133 18.05 3.24 20.07
N VAL A 134 18.19 2.78 18.82
CA VAL A 134 17.09 2.18 18.05
C VAL A 134 17.12 0.65 18.14
N CYS A 135 18.32 0.06 18.16
CA CYS A 135 18.52 -1.39 18.04
C CYS A 135 18.83 -2.11 19.35
N GLU A 136 18.20 -1.72 20.48
CA GLU A 136 18.08 -2.64 21.61
C GLU A 136 17.23 -3.89 21.27
N HIS A 137 16.46 -3.82 20.18
CA HIS A 137 15.57 -4.88 19.71
C HIS A 137 16.12 -5.65 18.50
N GLU A 138 15.53 -6.82 18.24
CA GLU A 138 15.87 -7.65 17.09
C GLU A 138 15.69 -6.88 15.76
N PRO A 139 16.68 -6.89 14.84
CA PRO A 139 16.64 -6.13 13.59
C PRO A 139 15.37 -6.36 12.74
N ALA A 140 14.81 -7.57 12.78
CA ALA A 140 13.58 -7.90 12.05
C ALA A 140 12.36 -7.09 12.56
N VAL A 141 12.28 -6.85 13.87
CA VAL A 141 11.22 -6.03 14.47
C VAL A 141 11.36 -4.58 14.00
N ILE A 142 12.57 -4.02 14.07
CA ILE A 142 12.83 -2.65 13.61
C ILE A 142 12.47 -2.48 12.14
N LEU A 143 12.88 -3.42 11.28
CA LEU A 143 12.52 -3.40 9.86
C LEU A 143 11.00 -3.48 9.62
N GLY A 144 10.27 -4.28 10.41
CA GLY A 144 8.80 -4.33 10.34
C GLY A 144 8.14 -3.03 10.78
N LEU A 145 8.67 -2.37 11.80
CA LEU A 145 8.17 -1.07 12.25
C LEU A 145 8.46 0.03 11.24
N VAL A 146 9.66 0.06 10.65
CA VAL A 146 10.01 0.95 9.55
C VAL A 146 9.03 0.78 8.38
N ALA A 147 8.75 -0.47 7.99
CA ALA A 147 7.82 -0.76 6.91
C ALA A 147 6.39 -0.28 7.22
N ARG A 148 5.90 -0.49 8.45
CA ARG A 148 4.61 0.04 8.91
C ARG A 148 4.54 1.56 8.85
N LEU A 149 5.59 2.23 9.32
CA LEU A 149 5.66 3.69 9.32
C LEU A 149 5.72 4.24 7.88
N ALA A 150 6.38 3.52 6.97
CA ALA A 150 6.39 3.87 5.55
C ALA A 150 5.01 3.70 4.89
N ILE A 151 4.35 2.57 5.13
CA ILE A 151 2.99 2.30 4.64
C ILE A 151 1.99 3.35 5.16
N LYS A 152 2.13 3.77 6.42
CA LYS A 152 1.33 4.85 7.02
C LYS A 152 1.72 6.26 6.55
N GLY A 153 2.76 6.39 5.70
CA GLY A 153 3.17 7.68 5.12
C GLY A 153 4.04 8.57 6.01
N HIS A 154 4.55 8.07 7.13
CA HIS A 154 5.47 8.84 7.98
C HIS A 154 6.86 9.02 7.35
N ILE A 155 7.27 8.03 6.56
CA ILE A 155 8.48 8.09 5.74
C ILE A 155 8.18 7.59 4.32
N GLN A 156 8.99 8.01 3.37
CA GLN A 156 9.04 7.45 2.02
C GLN A 156 10.26 6.54 1.90
N LEU A 157 10.06 5.34 1.39
CA LEU A 157 11.13 4.41 1.05
C LEU A 157 11.46 4.54 -0.45
N ASP A 158 12.74 4.69 -0.76
CA ASP A 158 13.21 4.60 -2.13
C ASP A 158 13.41 3.14 -2.52
N LEU A 159 12.45 2.63 -3.28
CA LEU A 159 12.41 1.28 -3.81
C LEU A 159 12.47 1.29 -5.35
N ALA A 160 12.97 2.35 -5.99
CA ALA A 160 13.06 2.41 -7.45
C ALA A 160 14.07 1.37 -7.99
N ASP A 161 15.22 1.29 -7.33
CA ASP A 161 16.39 0.53 -7.80
C ASP A 161 16.53 -0.86 -7.17
N GLY A 162 15.67 -1.23 -6.21
CA GLY A 162 15.70 -2.56 -5.63
C GLY A 162 14.76 -2.79 -4.46
N SER A 163 14.74 -4.04 -3.99
CA SER A 163 13.90 -4.50 -2.88
C SER A 163 14.38 -3.97 -1.53
N PHE A 164 13.44 -3.96 -0.57
CA PHE A 164 13.67 -3.55 0.81
C PHE A 164 14.86 -4.26 1.50
N GLY A 165 15.80 -3.49 2.04
CA GLY A 165 16.98 -3.99 2.73
C GLY A 165 17.86 -2.88 3.28
N TYR A 166 19.06 -3.21 3.77
CA TYR A 166 19.91 -2.27 4.52
C TYR A 166 20.35 -1.05 3.71
N ARG A 167 20.40 -1.15 2.38
CA ARG A 167 20.75 -0.03 1.50
C ARG A 167 19.55 0.80 1.05
N THR A 168 18.32 0.36 1.36
CA THR A 168 17.10 1.11 1.03
C THR A 168 17.17 2.48 1.69
N ARG A 169 17.05 3.53 0.86
CA ARG A 169 17.04 4.90 1.34
C ARG A 169 15.65 5.25 1.84
N TRP A 170 15.58 6.17 2.78
CA TRP A 170 14.34 6.70 3.29
C TRP A 170 14.43 8.22 3.45
N ILE A 171 13.27 8.87 3.38
CA ILE A 171 13.11 10.32 3.58
C ILE A 171 11.91 10.54 4.50
N TRP A 172 12.03 11.47 5.44
CA TRP A 172 10.93 11.90 6.30
C TRP A 172 9.84 12.58 5.48
N SER A 173 8.61 12.09 5.57
CA SER A 173 7.51 12.51 4.69
C SER A 173 6.23 12.94 5.41
N VAL A 174 6.28 13.15 6.73
CA VAL A 174 5.10 13.68 7.44
C VAL A 174 4.78 15.07 6.90
N LYS A 175 3.64 15.17 6.20
CA LYS A 175 2.95 16.44 5.99
C LYS A 175 2.53 16.92 7.38
N GLU A 176 3.16 17.98 7.88
CA GLU A 176 2.64 18.69 9.04
C GLU A 176 1.24 19.21 8.68
N TYR A 177 0.22 18.70 9.36
CA TYR A 177 -1.16 19.17 9.26
C TYR A 177 -1.39 20.30 10.28
#